data_AF-A0A7G9Z8C8-F1
#
_entry.id   AF-A0A7G9Z8C8-F1
#
_cell.length_a   1.000
_cell.length_b   1.000
_cell.length_c   1.000
_cell.angle_alpha   90.00
_cell.angle_beta   90.00
_cell.angle_gamma   90.00
#
_symmetry.space_group_name_H-M   'P 1'
#
loop_
_entity.id
_entity.type
_entity.pdbx_description
1 polymer ?
#
loop_
_entity_poly.entity_id
_entity_poly.type
_entity_poly.pdbx_seq_one_letter_code
_entity_poly.pdbx_strand_id
1 'polypeptide(L)'
;MGEEKRAFDEWMDLYLCDDPYWKVPARYMDPSRLDKIYDKIERFEQLYPKWSKDLKSGLPTYYCVLCVSKDASADELKKAYEQKKKCSVYPSEVIDRAYDALSTEKKRSAYNIVLRLFLKISQSLTPNIKREMIDDHDDWLKEEKEYATWEYITEKRGAWLELFHRGAPTFYDVLGLDADTEVLAVKSSAEIERMSSLELEIRKILENPQLRFEYDYMLDYIINEALDDYELEEIEDKRALWTGKDDLYLLLLERFDDLKRYEKIKHEHEDWERYTGDKTFYDLLNIDAASIPVAKREAENSIRGAYRDKERTPEVNLAYSILKNSRLRDDYNWLLKNREWVSVLHEFDIEYDDDAELKAAIGIADAH
;
A
#
# COMPACT_ATOMS: atom_id res chain seq x y z
N MET A 1 -7.46 -19.60 -13.79
CA MET A 1 -6.65 -18.66 -12.99
C MET A 1 -7.61 -17.55 -12.58
N GLY A 2 -7.88 -17.39 -11.29
CA GLY A 2 -8.86 -16.40 -10.81
C GLY A 2 -8.35 -14.97 -11.02
N GLU A 3 -9.27 -14.01 -11.08
CA GLU A 3 -8.95 -12.59 -11.30
C GLU A 3 -8.02 -12.03 -10.21
N GLU A 4 -8.25 -12.42 -8.94
CA GLU A 4 -7.42 -12.03 -7.79
C GLU A 4 -5.97 -12.44 -7.96
N LYS A 5 -5.72 -13.71 -8.32
CA LYS A 5 -4.36 -14.21 -8.51
C LYS A 5 -3.64 -13.47 -9.63
N ARG A 6 -4.34 -13.17 -10.72
CA ARG A 6 -3.75 -12.40 -11.82
C ARG A 6 -3.38 -10.98 -11.37
N ALA A 7 -4.24 -10.31 -10.61
CA ALA A 7 -3.94 -8.96 -10.11
C ALA A 7 -2.72 -8.96 -9.16
N PHE A 8 -2.62 -9.97 -8.29
CA PHE A 8 -1.45 -10.17 -7.43
C PHE A 8 -0.19 -10.45 -8.26
N ASP A 9 -0.23 -11.41 -9.19
CA ASP A 9 0.91 -11.76 -10.05
C ASP A 9 1.38 -10.56 -10.88
N GLU A 10 0.45 -9.76 -11.44
CA GLU A 10 0.76 -8.52 -12.18
C GLU A 10 1.44 -7.46 -11.30
N TRP A 11 1.05 -7.36 -10.01
CA TRP A 11 1.75 -6.52 -9.05
C TRP A 11 3.14 -7.07 -8.72
N MET A 12 3.29 -8.37 -8.50
CA MET A 12 4.59 -8.94 -8.17
C MET A 12 5.57 -8.78 -9.35
N ASP A 13 5.14 -8.97 -10.59
CA ASP A 13 5.95 -8.80 -11.81
C ASP A 13 6.49 -7.37 -11.98
N LEU A 14 5.81 -6.40 -11.36
CA LEU A 14 6.14 -4.99 -11.39
C LEU A 14 7.29 -4.65 -10.41
N TYR A 15 7.46 -5.42 -9.33
CA TYR A 15 8.44 -5.13 -8.27
C TYR A 15 9.50 -6.23 -8.10
N LEU A 16 9.23 -7.45 -8.51
CA LEU A 16 10.14 -8.57 -8.34
C LEU A 16 10.77 -8.99 -9.65
N CYS A 17 12.03 -9.40 -9.53
CA CYS A 17 12.77 -9.95 -10.62
C CYS A 17 13.91 -10.80 -10.07
N ASP A 18 14.14 -11.94 -10.73
CA ASP A 18 15.34 -12.72 -10.47
C ASP A 18 16.59 -11.88 -10.79
N ASP A 19 17.71 -12.22 -10.15
CA ASP A 19 19.01 -11.68 -10.51
C ASP A 19 19.84 -12.68 -11.35
N PRO A 20 19.63 -12.75 -12.68
CA PRO A 20 20.41 -13.63 -13.53
C PRO A 20 21.87 -13.17 -13.70
N TYR A 21 22.23 -12.01 -13.16
CA TYR A 21 23.53 -11.37 -13.33
C TYR A 21 24.43 -11.51 -12.10
N TRP A 22 23.86 -11.84 -10.94
CA TRP A 22 24.57 -12.21 -9.73
C TRP A 22 24.81 -13.73 -9.69
N LYS A 23 26.02 -14.17 -10.07
CA LYS A 23 26.37 -15.59 -10.22
C LYS A 23 27.65 -15.94 -9.49
N VAL A 24 27.62 -16.05 -8.17
CA VAL A 24 28.81 -16.46 -7.40
C VAL A 24 29.20 -17.90 -7.79
N PRO A 25 30.38 -18.10 -8.41
CA PRO A 25 30.78 -19.39 -8.93
C PRO A 25 31.29 -20.31 -7.80
N ALA A 26 30.86 -21.56 -7.81
CA ALA A 26 31.33 -22.58 -6.86
C ALA A 26 32.84 -22.85 -6.97
N ARG A 27 33.40 -22.74 -8.18
CA ARG A 27 34.82 -23.05 -8.45
C ARG A 27 35.75 -22.08 -7.72
N TYR A 28 36.75 -22.63 -7.03
CA TYR A 28 37.85 -21.86 -6.45
C TYR A 28 38.94 -21.54 -7.48
N MET A 29 39.48 -20.33 -7.43
CA MET A 29 40.66 -19.90 -8.20
C MET A 29 41.69 -19.29 -7.26
N ASP A 30 42.95 -19.69 -7.40
CA ASP A 30 44.05 -19.12 -6.63
C ASP A 30 44.12 -17.58 -6.82
N PRO A 31 44.11 -16.77 -5.72
CA PRO A 31 44.16 -15.32 -5.77
C PRO A 31 45.34 -14.76 -6.58
N SER A 32 46.51 -15.42 -6.58
CA SER A 32 47.69 -14.97 -7.33
C SER A 32 47.47 -14.90 -8.85
N ARG A 33 46.45 -15.60 -9.35
CA ARG A 33 46.05 -15.56 -10.77
C ARG A 33 45.16 -14.36 -11.10
N LEU A 34 44.79 -13.57 -10.10
CA LEU A 34 43.85 -12.47 -10.18
C LEU A 34 44.48 -11.09 -9.94
N ASP A 35 45.80 -10.96 -9.76
CA ASP A 35 46.47 -9.67 -9.48
C ASP A 35 46.04 -8.56 -10.46
N LYS A 36 46.10 -8.82 -11.78
CA LYS A 36 45.66 -7.87 -12.82
C LYS A 36 44.16 -7.57 -12.80
N ILE A 37 43.35 -8.40 -12.15
CA ILE A 37 41.90 -8.22 -11.98
C ILE A 37 41.63 -7.38 -10.73
N TYR A 38 42.38 -7.61 -9.64
CA TYR A 38 42.33 -6.75 -8.45
C TYR A 38 42.73 -5.30 -8.78
N ASP A 39 43.82 -5.09 -9.51
CA ASP A 39 44.22 -3.74 -9.96
C ASP A 39 43.11 -3.03 -10.77
N LYS A 40 42.36 -3.80 -11.56
CA LYS A 40 41.27 -3.26 -12.38
C LYS A 40 40.06 -2.89 -11.53
N ILE A 41 39.65 -3.75 -10.60
CA ILE A 41 38.50 -3.44 -9.75
C ILE A 41 38.82 -2.27 -8.83
N GLU A 42 40.05 -2.14 -8.33
CA GLU A 42 40.47 -1.03 -7.48
C GLU A 42 40.35 0.32 -8.20
N ARG A 43 40.71 0.38 -9.49
CA ARG A 43 40.48 1.59 -10.32
C ARG A 43 39.00 1.91 -10.49
N PHE A 44 38.15 0.91 -10.62
CA PHE A 44 36.69 1.14 -10.64
C PHE A 44 36.17 1.56 -9.27
N GLU A 45 36.72 1.02 -8.17
CA GLU A 45 36.39 1.41 -6.80
C GLU A 45 36.78 2.87 -6.50
N GLN A 46 37.85 3.37 -7.10
CA GLN A 46 38.19 4.80 -7.00
C GLN A 46 37.19 5.70 -7.72
N LEU A 47 36.67 5.27 -8.88
CA LEU A 47 35.72 6.04 -9.68
C LEU A 47 34.27 5.88 -9.21
N TYR A 48 33.92 4.70 -8.71
CA TYR A 48 32.58 4.29 -8.30
C TYR A 48 32.65 3.47 -7.00
N PRO A 49 32.90 4.11 -5.85
CA PRO A 49 33.25 3.42 -4.60
C PRO A 49 32.22 2.44 -4.05
N LYS A 50 30.95 2.61 -4.44
CA LYS A 50 29.86 1.78 -3.94
C LYS A 50 29.58 0.56 -4.80
N TRP A 51 29.85 0.59 -6.11
CA TRP A 51 29.37 -0.44 -7.04
C TRP A 51 29.87 -1.85 -6.71
N SER A 52 31.16 -2.01 -6.43
CA SER A 52 31.72 -3.31 -6.05
C SER A 52 31.42 -3.65 -4.59
N LYS A 53 31.34 -2.65 -3.70
CA LYS A 53 31.03 -2.86 -2.28
C LYS A 53 29.63 -3.44 -2.12
N ASP A 54 28.66 -2.86 -2.83
CA ASP A 54 27.28 -3.31 -2.88
C ASP A 54 27.23 -4.80 -3.30
N LEU A 55 27.90 -5.19 -4.40
CA LEU A 55 27.94 -6.59 -4.83
C LEU A 55 28.63 -7.53 -3.82
N LYS A 56 29.66 -7.04 -3.12
CA LYS A 56 30.39 -7.81 -2.10
C LYS A 56 29.59 -8.01 -0.81
N SER A 57 28.58 -7.18 -0.55
CA SER A 57 27.70 -7.30 0.62
C SER A 57 26.39 -8.04 0.31
N GLY A 58 26.38 -8.88 -0.72
CA GLY A 58 25.18 -9.61 -1.15
C GLY A 58 24.14 -8.77 -1.90
N LEU A 59 24.27 -7.43 -1.99
CA LEU A 59 23.24 -6.60 -2.63
C LEU A 59 22.97 -7.08 -4.07
N PRO A 60 21.69 -7.22 -4.46
CA PRO A 60 21.34 -7.50 -5.84
C PRO A 60 21.95 -6.50 -6.82
N THR A 61 22.20 -6.97 -8.04
CA THR A 61 22.72 -6.12 -9.10
C THR A 61 21.77 -4.98 -9.38
N TYR A 62 22.30 -3.86 -9.87
CA TYR A 62 21.48 -2.69 -10.20
C TYR A 62 20.42 -2.95 -11.27
N TYR A 63 20.58 -4.02 -12.06
CA TYR A 63 19.55 -4.51 -12.96
C TYR A 63 18.38 -5.16 -12.21
N CYS A 64 18.66 -5.98 -11.20
CA CYS A 64 17.66 -6.58 -10.32
C CYS A 64 17.03 -5.53 -9.38
N VAL A 65 17.83 -4.64 -8.77
CA VAL A 65 17.30 -3.54 -7.94
C VAL A 65 16.23 -2.73 -8.68
N LEU A 66 16.42 -2.46 -9.97
CA LEU A 66 15.44 -1.75 -10.80
C LEU A 66 14.50 -2.66 -11.59
N CYS A 67 14.63 -3.97 -11.52
CA CYS A 67 13.90 -4.92 -12.35
C CYS A 67 13.87 -4.59 -13.85
N VAL A 68 15.06 -4.34 -14.40
CA VAL A 68 15.25 -4.06 -15.82
C VAL A 68 16.29 -4.99 -16.45
N SER A 69 16.07 -5.30 -17.73
CA SER A 69 17.05 -6.05 -18.52
C SER A 69 18.27 -5.18 -18.88
N LYS A 70 19.36 -5.81 -19.32
CA LYS A 70 20.56 -5.09 -19.81
C LYS A 70 20.30 -4.18 -21.00
N ASP A 71 19.29 -4.51 -21.79
CA ASP A 71 18.93 -3.84 -23.03
C ASP A 71 17.81 -2.80 -22.83
N ALA A 72 17.39 -2.57 -21.57
CA ALA A 72 16.33 -1.62 -21.25
C ALA A 72 16.65 -0.21 -21.76
N SER A 73 15.66 0.38 -22.42
CA SER A 73 15.65 1.74 -22.91
C SER A 73 15.72 2.76 -21.76
N ALA A 74 16.02 4.02 -22.09
CA ALA A 74 16.03 5.09 -21.10
C ALA A 74 14.65 5.32 -20.46
N ASP A 75 13.58 5.14 -21.25
CA ASP A 75 12.20 5.30 -20.76
C ASP A 75 11.78 4.17 -19.83
N GLU A 76 12.13 2.92 -20.16
CA GLU A 76 11.90 1.77 -19.27
C GLU A 76 12.67 1.94 -17.96
N LEU A 77 13.94 2.35 -18.03
CA LEU A 77 14.76 2.58 -16.85
C LEU A 77 14.18 3.69 -15.95
N LYS A 78 13.69 4.78 -16.55
CA LYS A 78 13.07 5.87 -15.79
C LYS A 78 11.77 5.42 -15.13
N LYS A 79 10.92 4.68 -15.84
CA LYS A 79 9.67 4.13 -15.25
C LYS A 79 9.97 3.21 -14.08
N ALA A 80 10.91 2.28 -14.25
CA ALA A 80 11.35 1.37 -13.21
C ALA A 80 11.90 2.10 -11.97
N TYR A 81 12.71 3.14 -12.18
CA TYR A 81 13.22 3.97 -11.09
C TYR A 81 12.11 4.65 -10.29
N GLU A 82 11.17 5.33 -10.96
CA GLU A 82 10.04 6.00 -10.29
C GLU A 82 9.14 4.99 -9.56
N GLN A 83 9.05 3.78 -10.09
CA GLN A 83 8.28 2.70 -9.49
C GLN A 83 8.96 2.15 -8.23
N LYS A 84 10.25 1.82 -8.29
CA LYS A 84 11.03 1.33 -7.14
C LYS A 84 11.13 2.36 -6.03
N LYS A 85 11.16 3.66 -6.36
CA LYS A 85 11.08 4.73 -5.37
C LYS A 85 9.78 4.74 -4.56
N LYS A 86 8.70 4.18 -5.09
CA LYS A 86 7.40 4.11 -4.39
C LYS A 86 7.29 2.88 -3.50
N CYS A 87 7.81 1.74 -3.95
CA CYS A 87 7.68 0.46 -3.26
C CYS A 87 8.93 -0.38 -3.52
N SER A 88 9.82 -0.44 -2.53
CA SER A 88 10.98 -1.31 -2.47
C SER A 88 11.61 -1.27 -1.08
N VAL A 89 12.16 -2.40 -0.62
CA VAL A 89 12.98 -2.48 0.60
C VAL A 89 14.37 -1.88 0.39
N TYR A 90 14.82 -1.77 -0.86
CA TYR A 90 16.14 -1.21 -1.16
C TYR A 90 16.21 0.26 -0.72
N PRO A 91 17.27 0.67 0.00
CA PRO A 91 17.44 2.05 0.43
C PRO A 91 17.37 3.03 -0.75
N SER A 92 16.80 4.21 -0.52
CA SER A 92 16.64 5.23 -1.57
C SER A 92 17.95 5.54 -2.30
N GLU A 93 19.08 5.57 -1.60
CA GLU A 93 20.39 5.84 -2.18
C GLU A 93 20.90 4.67 -3.04
N VAL A 94 20.48 3.44 -2.76
CA VAL A 94 20.76 2.27 -3.60
C VAL A 94 20.02 2.40 -4.92
N ILE A 95 18.73 2.73 -4.87
CA ILE A 95 17.88 2.93 -6.06
C ILE A 95 18.44 4.06 -6.93
N ASP A 96 18.84 5.19 -6.32
CA ASP A 96 19.47 6.32 -7.02
C ASP A 96 20.78 5.91 -7.71
N ARG A 97 21.62 5.14 -7.01
CA ARG A 97 22.87 4.63 -7.58
C ARG A 97 22.62 3.65 -8.72
N ALA A 98 21.63 2.78 -8.60
CA ALA A 98 21.27 1.84 -9.65
C ALA A 98 20.82 2.58 -10.91
N TYR A 99 19.97 3.60 -10.75
CA TYR A 99 19.53 4.43 -11.87
C TYR A 99 20.69 5.18 -12.51
N ASP A 100 21.54 5.84 -11.70
CA ASP A 100 22.72 6.55 -12.20
C ASP A 100 23.67 5.63 -12.98
N ALA A 101 23.98 4.45 -12.43
CA ALA A 101 24.87 3.48 -13.05
C ALA A 101 24.36 2.97 -14.40
N LEU A 102 23.04 2.88 -14.58
CA LEU A 102 22.41 2.36 -15.79
C LEU A 102 21.94 3.44 -16.78
N SER A 103 21.94 4.71 -16.36
CA SER A 103 21.37 5.86 -17.09
C SER A 103 22.05 6.19 -18.43
N THR A 104 23.34 5.90 -18.58
CA THR A 104 24.10 6.21 -19.79
C THR A 104 24.84 4.98 -20.27
N GLU A 105 25.01 4.85 -21.59
CA GLU A 105 25.74 3.72 -22.20
C GLU A 105 27.15 3.57 -21.61
N LYS A 106 27.84 4.70 -21.37
CA LYS A 106 29.17 4.70 -20.77
C LYS A 106 29.19 4.12 -19.35
N LYS A 107 28.26 4.55 -18.47
CA LYS A 107 28.17 4.06 -17.09
C LYS A 107 27.69 2.61 -17.06
N ARG A 108 26.70 2.27 -17.88
CA ARG A 108 26.16 0.92 -18.01
C ARG A 108 27.22 -0.06 -18.48
N SER A 109 28.01 0.31 -19.48
CA SER A 109 29.17 -0.47 -19.94
C SER A 109 30.23 -0.62 -18.84
N ALA A 110 30.52 0.43 -18.07
CA ALA A 110 31.44 0.35 -16.93
C ALA A 110 30.91 -0.59 -15.84
N TYR A 111 29.64 -0.51 -15.47
CA TYR A 111 29.02 -1.38 -14.48
C TYR A 111 29.04 -2.86 -14.93
N ASN A 112 28.76 -3.13 -16.21
CA ASN A 112 28.89 -4.46 -16.79
C ASN A 112 30.31 -5.03 -16.71
N ILE A 113 31.34 -4.18 -16.80
CA ILE A 113 32.73 -4.60 -16.57
C ILE A 113 32.92 -4.95 -15.09
N VAL A 114 32.42 -4.12 -14.17
CA VAL A 114 32.48 -4.39 -12.72
C VAL A 114 31.82 -5.71 -12.37
N LEU A 115 30.62 -6.01 -12.89
CA LEU A 115 29.96 -7.30 -12.72
C LEU A 115 30.86 -8.46 -13.16
N ARG A 116 31.47 -8.38 -14.35
CA ARG A 116 32.39 -9.42 -14.85
C ARG A 116 33.64 -9.58 -13.99
N LEU A 117 34.19 -8.48 -13.46
CA LEU A 117 35.36 -8.52 -12.58
C LEU A 117 35.00 -9.11 -11.22
N PHE A 118 33.87 -8.71 -10.64
CA PHE A 118 33.31 -9.25 -9.41
C PHE A 118 33.14 -10.78 -9.50
N LEU A 119 32.55 -11.29 -10.59
CA LEU A 119 32.40 -12.73 -10.81
C LEU A 119 33.75 -13.48 -10.83
N LYS A 120 34.82 -12.84 -11.33
CA LYS A 120 36.16 -13.44 -11.30
C LYS A 120 36.80 -13.36 -9.92
N ILE A 121 36.64 -12.26 -9.21
CA ILE A 121 37.18 -12.07 -7.86
C ILE A 121 36.48 -13.01 -6.88
N SER A 122 35.17 -13.19 -7.01
CA SER A 122 34.43 -14.11 -6.17
C SER A 122 34.98 -15.55 -6.27
N GLN A 123 35.62 -15.95 -7.38
CA GLN A 123 36.26 -17.28 -7.49
C GLN A 123 37.39 -17.50 -6.48
N SER A 124 38.09 -16.47 -6.03
CA SER A 124 39.17 -16.61 -5.03
C SER A 124 38.69 -16.50 -3.58
N LEU A 125 37.41 -16.22 -3.36
CA LEU A 125 36.84 -16.16 -2.02
C LEU A 125 36.74 -17.57 -1.42
N THR A 126 36.89 -17.63 -0.10
CA THR A 126 36.72 -18.88 0.64
C THR A 126 35.25 -19.34 0.57
N PRO A 127 34.97 -20.64 0.75
CA PRO A 127 33.60 -21.14 0.74
C PRO A 127 32.68 -20.47 1.77
N ASN A 128 33.20 -20.09 2.94
CA ASN A 128 32.41 -19.42 3.97
C ASN A 128 31.98 -18.02 3.54
N ILE A 129 32.91 -17.20 3.03
CA ILE A 129 32.58 -15.85 2.54
C ILE A 129 31.59 -15.92 1.38
N LYS A 130 31.75 -16.90 0.48
CA LYS A 130 30.79 -17.10 -0.62
C LYS A 130 29.39 -17.42 -0.11
N ARG A 131 29.29 -18.26 0.92
CA ARG A 131 28.01 -18.63 1.52
C ARG A 131 27.35 -17.41 2.15
N GLU A 132 28.07 -16.68 3.00
CA GLU A 132 27.56 -15.43 3.60
C GLU A 132 27.04 -14.45 2.54
N MET A 133 27.79 -14.25 1.45
CA MET A 133 27.33 -13.38 0.36
C MET A 133 26.09 -13.88 -0.37
N ILE A 134 25.91 -15.21 -0.48
CA ILE A 134 24.73 -15.82 -1.12
C ILE A 134 23.54 -15.68 -0.17
N ASP A 135 23.74 -15.98 1.11
CA ASP A 135 22.71 -15.84 2.14
C ASP A 135 22.23 -14.38 2.20
N ASP A 136 23.15 -13.40 2.29
CA ASP A 136 22.83 -11.97 2.24
C ASP A 136 22.05 -11.58 0.95
N HIS A 137 22.40 -12.19 -0.19
CA HIS A 137 21.73 -11.90 -1.46
C HIS A 137 20.31 -12.45 -1.52
N ASP A 138 20.14 -13.70 -1.08
CA ASP A 138 18.85 -14.36 -1.02
C ASP A 138 17.94 -13.67 0.00
N ASP A 139 18.49 -13.17 1.11
CA ASP A 139 17.77 -12.37 2.10
C ASP A 139 17.25 -11.06 1.49
N TRP A 140 18.06 -10.30 0.74
CA TRP A 140 17.57 -9.11 0.04
C TRP A 140 16.41 -9.39 -0.92
N LEU A 141 16.48 -10.49 -1.68
CA LEU A 141 15.42 -10.86 -2.61
C LEU A 141 14.15 -11.31 -1.89
N LYS A 142 14.31 -12.01 -0.76
CA LYS A 142 13.21 -12.43 0.11
C LYS A 142 12.53 -11.22 0.74
N GLU A 143 13.30 -10.30 1.33
CA GLU A 143 12.80 -9.08 1.95
C GLU A 143 12.05 -8.20 0.93
N GLU A 144 12.57 -8.05 -0.29
CA GLU A 144 11.88 -7.30 -1.35
C GLU A 144 10.54 -7.94 -1.73
N LYS A 145 10.47 -9.28 -1.75
CA LYS A 145 9.22 -10.02 -1.98
C LYS A 145 8.23 -9.83 -0.85
N GLU A 146 8.68 -9.93 0.40
CA GLU A 146 7.84 -9.74 1.58
C GLU A 146 7.30 -8.30 1.64
N TYR A 147 8.16 -7.32 1.40
CA TYR A 147 7.79 -5.91 1.33
C TYR A 147 6.78 -5.64 0.21
N ALA A 148 7.02 -6.14 -1.01
CA ALA A 148 6.08 -5.97 -2.12
C ALA A 148 4.73 -6.67 -1.89
N THR A 149 4.73 -7.82 -1.21
CA THR A 149 3.50 -8.54 -0.82
C THR A 149 2.71 -7.72 0.20
N TRP A 150 3.39 -7.18 1.21
CA TRP A 150 2.77 -6.32 2.21
C TRP A 150 2.16 -5.06 1.59
N GLU A 151 2.91 -4.35 0.74
CA GLU A 151 2.42 -3.15 0.05
C GLU A 151 1.21 -3.43 -0.86
N TYR A 152 1.15 -4.61 -1.49
CA TYR A 152 -0.05 -5.01 -2.22
C TYR A 152 -1.27 -5.14 -1.29
N ILE A 153 -1.08 -5.81 -0.16
CA ILE A 153 -2.14 -6.05 0.83
C ILE A 153 -2.60 -4.72 1.43
N THR A 154 -1.71 -3.83 1.83
CA THR A 154 -2.09 -2.51 2.36
C THR A 154 -2.82 -1.66 1.31
N GLU A 155 -2.43 -1.74 0.04
CA GLU A 155 -3.09 -1.00 -1.05
C GLU A 155 -4.46 -1.59 -1.40
N LYS A 156 -4.60 -2.91 -1.50
CA LYS A 156 -5.80 -3.58 -2.02
C LYS A 156 -6.75 -4.11 -0.96
N ARG A 157 -6.25 -4.38 0.25
CA ARG A 157 -6.96 -5.06 1.34
C ARG A 157 -6.91 -4.28 2.64
N GLY A 158 -6.67 -2.97 2.59
CA GLY A 158 -6.56 -2.15 3.81
C GLY A 158 -7.78 -2.22 4.73
N ALA A 159 -8.96 -2.59 4.24
CA ALA A 159 -10.14 -2.84 5.08
C ALA A 159 -9.89 -3.96 6.11
N TRP A 160 -9.17 -5.02 5.72
CA TRP A 160 -8.84 -6.14 6.59
C TRP A 160 -7.88 -5.70 7.71
N LEU A 161 -6.91 -4.85 7.34
CA LEU A 161 -5.96 -4.25 8.26
C LEU A 161 -6.67 -3.33 9.27
N GLU A 162 -7.59 -2.51 8.78
CA GLU A 162 -8.37 -1.58 9.61
C GLU A 162 -9.26 -2.35 10.59
N LEU A 163 -9.97 -3.38 10.12
CA LEU A 163 -10.74 -4.28 10.97
C LEU A 163 -9.89 -4.87 12.10
N PHE A 164 -8.70 -5.38 11.76
CA PHE A 164 -7.79 -5.95 12.74
C PHE A 164 -7.37 -4.92 13.80
N HIS A 165 -6.89 -3.74 13.42
CA HIS A 165 -6.46 -2.70 14.36
C HIS A 165 -7.58 -2.17 15.26
N ARG A 166 -8.84 -2.27 14.80
CA ARG A 166 -10.02 -1.91 15.59
C ARG A 166 -10.48 -3.01 16.53
N GLY A 167 -9.79 -4.15 16.59
CA GLY A 167 -10.16 -5.29 17.43
C GLY A 167 -11.28 -6.15 16.85
N ALA A 168 -11.60 -6.03 15.55
CA ALA A 168 -12.63 -6.86 14.95
C ALA A 168 -12.23 -8.35 15.03
N PRO A 169 -13.18 -9.28 15.23
CA PRO A 169 -12.89 -10.70 15.15
C PRO A 169 -12.24 -11.06 13.81
N THR A 170 -11.27 -11.97 13.83
CA THR A 170 -10.65 -12.45 12.59
C THR A 170 -11.68 -13.19 11.73
N PHE A 171 -11.39 -13.37 10.44
CA PHE A 171 -12.25 -14.15 9.55
C PHE A 171 -12.46 -15.58 10.05
N TYR A 172 -11.44 -16.16 10.68
CA TYR A 172 -11.53 -17.47 11.31
C TYR A 172 -12.41 -17.43 12.57
N ASP A 173 -12.27 -16.41 13.42
CA ASP A 173 -13.12 -16.23 14.61
C ASP A 173 -14.60 -16.11 14.23
N VAL A 174 -14.93 -15.31 13.21
CA VAL A 174 -16.32 -15.12 12.76
C VAL A 174 -16.94 -16.44 12.29
N LEU A 175 -16.18 -17.28 11.58
CA LEU A 175 -16.65 -18.59 11.13
C LEU A 175 -16.56 -19.68 12.21
N GLY A 176 -16.00 -19.38 13.39
CA GLY A 176 -15.74 -20.35 14.45
C GLY A 176 -14.76 -21.45 14.03
N LEU A 177 -13.73 -21.08 13.28
CA LEU A 177 -12.71 -21.98 12.73
C LEU A 177 -11.36 -21.75 13.40
N ASP A 178 -10.53 -22.79 13.42
CA ASP A 178 -9.11 -22.66 13.73
C ASP A 178 -8.39 -22.03 12.53
N ALA A 179 -7.43 -21.14 12.77
CA ALA A 179 -6.59 -20.56 11.73
C ALA A 179 -5.82 -21.65 10.94
N ASP A 180 -5.50 -22.78 11.59
CA ASP A 180 -4.84 -23.94 10.98
C ASP A 180 -5.77 -24.74 10.04
N THR A 181 -7.03 -24.33 9.84
CA THR A 181 -8.01 -25.06 9.02
C THR A 181 -7.67 -25.00 7.54
N GLU A 182 -6.89 -25.94 7.00
CA GLU A 182 -6.46 -25.93 5.59
C GLU A 182 -7.61 -25.91 4.56
N VAL A 183 -8.75 -26.54 4.86
CA VAL A 183 -9.89 -26.63 3.94
C VAL A 183 -11.18 -26.31 4.67
N LEU A 184 -11.92 -25.33 4.14
CA LEU A 184 -13.26 -25.04 4.63
C LEU A 184 -14.21 -26.21 4.35
N ALA A 185 -14.87 -26.69 5.40
CA ALA A 185 -15.85 -27.76 5.27
C ALA A 185 -16.96 -27.35 4.29
N VAL A 186 -17.31 -28.25 3.36
CA VAL A 186 -18.43 -28.04 2.43
C VAL A 186 -19.73 -27.95 3.23
N LYS A 187 -20.38 -26.79 3.17
CA LYS A 187 -21.69 -26.57 3.80
C LYS A 187 -22.80 -27.00 2.86
N SER A 188 -23.82 -27.64 3.40
CA SER A 188 -25.05 -27.92 2.67
C SER A 188 -25.82 -26.62 2.36
N SER A 189 -26.68 -26.63 1.34
CA SER A 189 -27.49 -25.45 1.00
C SER A 189 -28.32 -24.95 2.19
N ALA A 190 -28.84 -25.87 3.02
CA ALA A 190 -29.60 -25.52 4.22
C ALA A 190 -28.75 -24.91 5.33
N GLU A 191 -27.43 -25.17 5.36
CA GLU A 191 -26.51 -24.49 6.26
C GLU A 191 -26.17 -23.09 5.75
N ILE A 192 -25.91 -22.96 4.44
CA ILE A 192 -25.64 -21.67 3.79
C ILE A 192 -26.82 -20.71 3.96
N GLU A 193 -28.06 -21.19 3.80
CA GLU A 193 -29.28 -20.38 4.01
C GLU A 193 -29.44 -19.83 5.43
N ARG A 194 -28.73 -20.37 6.42
CA ARG A 194 -28.78 -19.91 7.82
C ARG A 194 -27.64 -18.98 8.20
N MET A 195 -26.66 -18.82 7.32
CA MET A 195 -25.50 -17.97 7.59
C MET A 195 -25.88 -16.50 7.52
N SER A 196 -25.25 -15.67 8.36
CA SER A 196 -25.36 -14.23 8.26
C SER A 196 -24.68 -13.72 6.98
N SER A 197 -25.03 -12.50 6.54
CA SER A 197 -24.38 -11.87 5.39
C SER A 197 -22.86 -11.74 5.60
N LEU A 198 -22.42 -11.48 6.84
CA LEU A 198 -21.01 -11.39 7.19
C LEU A 198 -20.31 -12.74 7.05
N GLU A 199 -20.90 -13.81 7.58
CA GLU A 199 -20.34 -15.15 7.45
C GLU A 199 -20.24 -15.58 5.98
N LEU A 200 -21.22 -15.22 5.14
CA LEU A 200 -21.19 -15.52 3.71
C LEU A 200 -20.05 -14.77 2.98
N GLU A 201 -19.87 -13.48 3.26
CA GLU A 201 -18.81 -12.69 2.61
C GLU A 201 -17.42 -13.16 3.06
N ILE A 202 -17.22 -13.41 4.35
CA ILE A 202 -15.96 -13.97 4.88
C ILE A 202 -15.67 -15.34 4.28
N ARG A 203 -16.69 -16.20 4.18
CA ARG A 203 -16.52 -17.52 3.57
C ARG A 203 -16.08 -17.41 2.11
N LYS A 204 -16.67 -16.50 1.34
CA LYS A 204 -16.27 -16.24 -0.06
C LYS A 204 -14.82 -15.78 -0.17
N ILE A 205 -14.33 -14.98 0.79
CA ILE A 205 -12.92 -14.58 0.88
C ILE A 205 -12.03 -15.80 1.15
N LEU A 206 -12.32 -16.57 2.20
CA LEU A 206 -11.48 -17.70 2.61
C LEU A 206 -11.56 -18.92 1.68
N GLU A 207 -12.66 -19.08 0.92
CA GLU A 207 -12.77 -20.10 -0.13
C GLU A 207 -11.95 -19.76 -1.39
N ASN A 208 -11.56 -18.49 -1.57
CA ASN A 208 -10.65 -18.09 -2.63
C ASN A 208 -9.19 -18.28 -2.19
N PRO A 209 -8.42 -19.18 -2.82
CA PRO A 209 -7.06 -19.48 -2.37
C PRO A 209 -6.11 -18.28 -2.37
N GLN A 210 -6.30 -17.33 -3.29
CA GLN A 210 -5.45 -16.15 -3.36
C GLN A 210 -5.78 -15.16 -2.23
N LEU A 211 -7.08 -14.88 -2.02
CA LEU A 211 -7.50 -13.97 -0.96
C LEU A 211 -7.18 -14.53 0.42
N ARG A 212 -7.34 -15.84 0.59
CA ARG A 212 -6.94 -16.54 1.80
C ARG A 212 -5.44 -16.40 2.05
N PHE A 213 -4.60 -16.65 1.05
CA PHE A 213 -3.15 -16.44 1.16
C PHE A 213 -2.82 -15.00 1.59
N GLU A 214 -3.45 -14.00 0.97
CA GLU A 214 -3.26 -12.59 1.32
C GLU A 214 -3.67 -12.30 2.77
N TYR A 215 -4.78 -12.87 3.23
CA TYR A 215 -5.28 -12.68 4.60
C TYR A 215 -4.38 -13.36 5.64
N ASP A 216 -3.98 -14.61 5.37
CA ASP A 216 -3.08 -15.38 6.25
C ASP A 216 -1.71 -14.68 6.35
N TYR A 217 -1.17 -14.20 5.23
CA TYR A 217 0.05 -13.41 5.20
C TYR A 217 -0.08 -12.14 6.04
N MET A 218 -1.20 -11.42 5.90
CA MET A 218 -1.46 -10.20 6.67
C MET A 218 -1.46 -10.47 8.17
N LEU A 219 -2.20 -11.49 8.63
CA LEU A 219 -2.25 -11.84 10.05
C LEU A 219 -0.87 -12.23 10.58
N ASP A 220 -0.15 -13.10 9.87
CA ASP A 220 1.19 -13.55 10.25
C ASP A 220 2.15 -12.37 10.39
N TYR A 221 2.16 -11.47 9.40
CA TYR A 221 3.01 -10.28 9.41
C TYR A 221 2.67 -9.33 10.57
N ILE A 222 1.38 -9.06 10.80
CA ILE A 222 0.99 -8.13 11.87
C ILE A 222 1.35 -8.69 13.24
N ILE A 223 1.03 -9.95 13.49
CA ILE A 223 1.19 -10.60 14.79
C ILE A 223 2.67 -10.83 15.12
N ASN A 224 3.49 -11.20 14.14
CA ASN A 224 4.87 -11.61 14.40
C ASN A 224 5.91 -10.51 14.14
N GLU A 225 5.62 -9.54 13.28
CA GLU A 225 6.63 -8.57 12.80
C GLU A 225 6.25 -7.11 13.02
N ALA A 226 4.96 -6.75 12.99
CA ALA A 226 4.55 -5.34 12.97
C ALA A 226 4.20 -4.77 14.34
N LEU A 227 3.48 -5.52 15.18
CA LEU A 227 2.97 -5.05 16.47
C LEU A 227 3.74 -5.66 17.64
N ASP A 228 3.87 -4.90 18.72
CA ASP A 228 4.38 -5.43 19.99
C ASP A 228 3.27 -6.06 20.85
N ASP A 229 3.67 -6.76 21.91
CA ASP A 229 2.74 -7.46 22.81
C ASP A 229 1.69 -6.51 23.43
N TYR A 230 2.04 -5.24 23.65
CA TYR A 230 1.14 -4.25 24.25
C TYR A 230 0.09 -3.79 23.25
N GLU A 231 0.49 -3.53 22.01
CA GLU A 231 -0.45 -3.19 20.93
C GLU A 231 -1.43 -4.33 20.65
N LEU A 232 -0.96 -5.58 20.69
CA LEU A 232 -1.83 -6.76 20.54
C LEU A 232 -2.83 -6.89 21.69
N GLU A 233 -2.41 -6.62 22.94
CA GLU A 233 -3.31 -6.62 24.11
C GLU A 233 -4.40 -5.53 23.97
N GLU A 234 -4.03 -4.33 23.50
CA GLU A 234 -5.01 -3.24 23.26
C GLU A 234 -6.05 -3.62 22.19
N ILE A 235 -5.63 -4.30 21.12
CA ILE A 235 -6.51 -4.80 20.07
C ILE A 235 -7.47 -5.87 20.64
N GLU A 236 -6.95 -6.77 21.48
CA GLU A 236 -7.77 -7.82 22.10
C GLU A 236 -8.83 -7.23 23.06
N ASP A 237 -8.48 -6.19 23.82
CA ASP A 237 -9.41 -5.49 24.71
C ASP A 237 -10.59 -4.85 23.94
N LYS A 238 -10.36 -4.38 22.71
CA LYS A 238 -11.40 -3.79 21.84
C LYS A 238 -12.33 -4.84 21.25
N ARG A 239 -11.99 -6.13 21.29
CA ARG A 239 -12.79 -7.21 20.68
C ARG A 239 -14.22 -7.29 21.21
N ALA A 240 -14.42 -6.94 22.48
CA ALA A 240 -15.76 -6.92 23.07
C ALA A 240 -16.71 -5.93 22.37
N LEU A 241 -16.19 -4.82 21.83
CA LEU A 241 -16.97 -3.77 21.16
C LEU A 241 -17.65 -4.25 19.87
N TRP A 242 -17.11 -5.31 19.27
CA TRP A 242 -17.61 -5.88 18.02
C TRP A 242 -18.78 -6.86 18.19
N THR A 243 -19.15 -7.18 19.43
CA THR A 243 -20.25 -8.12 19.70
C THR A 243 -21.56 -7.60 19.11
N GLY A 244 -22.11 -8.32 18.12
CA GLY A 244 -23.37 -7.95 17.47
C GLY A 244 -23.27 -6.82 16.44
N LYS A 245 -22.05 -6.43 16.03
CA LYS A 245 -21.78 -5.34 15.07
C LYS A 245 -21.46 -5.85 13.66
N ASP A 246 -22.03 -6.99 13.25
CA ASP A 246 -21.81 -7.61 11.93
C ASP A 246 -22.04 -6.62 10.77
N ASP A 247 -23.06 -5.79 10.91
CA ASP A 247 -23.48 -4.75 10.00
C ASP A 247 -22.38 -3.68 9.79
N LEU A 248 -21.68 -3.29 10.85
CA LEU A 248 -20.55 -2.35 10.77
C LEU A 248 -19.32 -3.02 10.14
N TYR A 249 -19.09 -4.29 10.47
CA TYR A 249 -18.00 -5.08 9.90
C TYR A 249 -18.13 -5.13 8.37
N LEU A 250 -19.31 -5.50 7.88
CA LEU A 250 -19.64 -5.51 6.46
C LEU A 250 -19.48 -4.14 5.83
N LEU A 251 -20.00 -3.09 6.47
CA LEU A 251 -19.89 -1.73 5.95
C LEU A 251 -18.41 -1.32 5.79
N LEU A 252 -17.55 -1.66 6.75
CA LEU A 252 -16.12 -1.37 6.66
C LEU A 252 -15.44 -2.18 5.54
N LEU A 253 -15.76 -3.47 5.38
CA LEU A 253 -15.26 -4.29 4.27
C LEU A 253 -15.60 -3.69 2.90
N GLU A 254 -16.83 -3.19 2.75
CA GLU A 254 -17.33 -2.69 1.47
C GLU A 254 -16.93 -1.25 1.17
N ARG A 255 -16.80 -0.42 2.21
CA ARG A 255 -16.69 1.05 2.09
C ARG A 255 -15.41 1.64 2.68
N PHE A 256 -14.39 0.83 2.89
CA PHE A 256 -13.11 1.30 3.40
C PHE A 256 -12.46 2.43 2.57
N ASP A 257 -12.56 2.37 1.24
CA ASP A 257 -12.00 3.43 0.38
C ASP A 257 -12.70 4.79 0.58
N ASP A 258 -13.99 4.78 0.89
CA ASP A 258 -14.74 5.98 1.23
C ASP A 258 -14.31 6.52 2.60
N LEU A 259 -14.05 5.66 3.60
CA LEU A 259 -13.45 6.06 4.87
C LEU A 259 -12.07 6.70 4.65
N LYS A 260 -11.19 6.09 3.85
CA LYS A 260 -9.88 6.69 3.50
C LYS A 260 -10.02 8.05 2.85
N ARG A 261 -11.01 8.21 1.95
CA ARG A 261 -11.29 9.50 1.32
C ARG A 261 -11.71 10.54 2.35
N TYR A 262 -12.58 10.17 3.29
CA TYR A 262 -13.01 11.06 4.35
C TYR A 262 -11.86 11.50 5.25
N GLU A 263 -11.04 10.56 5.74
CA GLU A 263 -9.86 10.86 6.58
C GLU A 263 -8.92 11.84 5.88
N LYS A 264 -8.66 11.60 4.60
CA LYS A 264 -7.83 12.48 3.80
C LYS A 264 -8.40 13.90 3.71
N ILE A 265 -9.70 14.04 3.43
CA ILE A 265 -10.32 15.36 3.33
C ILE A 265 -10.30 16.05 4.70
N LYS A 266 -10.64 15.34 5.79
CA LYS A 266 -10.59 15.90 7.14
C LYS A 266 -9.18 16.36 7.53
N HIS A 267 -8.16 15.57 7.22
CA HIS A 267 -6.77 15.91 7.52
C HIS A 267 -6.27 17.12 6.69
N GLU A 268 -6.57 17.16 5.38
CA GLU A 268 -6.18 18.29 4.52
C GLU A 268 -6.96 19.58 4.85
N HIS A 269 -8.15 19.44 5.44
CA HIS A 269 -9.12 20.53 5.61
C HIS A 269 -9.84 20.48 6.97
N GLU A 270 -9.08 20.46 8.06
CA GLU A 270 -9.62 20.43 9.43
C GLU A 270 -10.58 21.61 9.72
N ASP A 271 -10.34 22.75 9.09
CA ASP A 271 -11.17 23.96 9.22
C ASP A 271 -12.57 23.83 8.61
N TRP A 272 -12.85 22.75 7.87
CA TRP A 272 -14.17 22.48 7.28
C TRP A 272 -15.15 21.85 8.26
N GLU A 273 -14.69 21.26 9.36
CA GLU A 273 -15.55 20.49 10.28
C GLU A 273 -16.74 21.30 10.81
N ARG A 274 -16.54 22.61 11.05
CA ARG A 274 -17.61 23.52 11.49
C ARG A 274 -18.67 23.80 10.43
N TYR A 275 -18.43 23.34 9.20
CA TYR A 275 -19.24 23.64 8.02
C TYR A 275 -19.79 22.38 7.34
N THR A 276 -19.80 21.23 8.00
CA THR A 276 -20.36 19.98 7.45
C THR A 276 -21.66 19.55 8.13
N GLY A 277 -22.14 20.30 9.14
CA GLY A 277 -23.41 20.07 9.84
C GLY A 277 -24.48 21.12 9.56
N ASP A 278 -25.15 21.60 10.61
CA ASP A 278 -26.31 22.52 10.51
C ASP A 278 -26.04 23.82 9.74
N LYS A 279 -24.75 24.17 9.60
CA LYS A 279 -24.29 25.30 8.83
C LYS A 279 -23.27 24.81 7.82
N THR A 280 -23.48 25.14 6.55
CA THR A 280 -22.60 24.75 5.42
C THR A 280 -21.92 25.96 4.80
N PHE A 281 -20.92 25.73 3.94
CA PHE A 281 -20.33 26.77 3.09
C PHE A 281 -21.37 27.37 2.12
N TYR A 282 -22.36 26.58 1.72
CA TYR A 282 -23.48 27.05 0.90
C TYR A 282 -24.34 28.05 1.66
N ASP A 283 -24.63 27.78 2.94
CA ASP A 283 -25.37 28.70 3.82
C ASP A 283 -24.63 30.02 4.02
N LEU A 284 -23.32 29.99 4.20
CA LEU A 284 -22.51 31.22 4.33
C LEU A 284 -22.63 32.14 3.11
N LEU A 285 -22.74 31.58 1.92
CA LEU A 285 -22.92 32.34 0.67
C LEU A 285 -24.39 32.55 0.29
N ASN A 286 -25.36 32.00 1.04
CA ASN A 286 -26.78 31.95 0.70
C ASN A 286 -27.03 31.36 -0.71
N ILE A 287 -26.36 30.26 -1.04
CA ILE A 287 -26.52 29.56 -2.32
C ILE A 287 -27.24 28.24 -2.04
N ASP A 288 -28.25 27.90 -2.84
CA ASP A 288 -28.78 26.53 -2.87
C ASP A 288 -27.80 25.63 -3.64
N ALA A 289 -27.28 24.58 -3.00
CA ALA A 289 -26.33 23.65 -3.62
C ALA A 289 -26.88 23.04 -4.93
N ALA A 290 -28.18 22.76 -4.99
CA ALA A 290 -28.84 22.20 -6.18
C ALA A 290 -28.89 23.17 -7.37
N SER A 291 -28.73 24.48 -7.12
CA SER A 291 -28.75 25.52 -8.15
C SER A 291 -27.42 25.72 -8.86
N ILE A 292 -26.35 25.04 -8.42
CA ILE A 292 -25.01 25.23 -9.00
C ILE A 292 -24.90 24.48 -10.34
N PRO A 293 -24.56 25.18 -11.44
CA PRO A 293 -24.36 24.53 -12.73
C PRO A 293 -23.23 23.49 -12.69
N VAL A 294 -23.38 22.40 -13.45
CA VAL A 294 -22.31 21.38 -13.61
C VAL A 294 -21.11 21.95 -14.37
N ALA A 295 -21.34 22.87 -15.32
CA ALA A 295 -20.28 23.48 -16.10
C ALA A 295 -19.37 24.35 -15.23
N LYS A 296 -18.08 23.96 -15.13
CA LYS A 296 -17.09 24.60 -14.24
C LYS A 296 -17.10 26.13 -14.28
N ARG A 297 -17.05 26.73 -15.48
CA ARG A 297 -17.02 28.20 -15.63
C ARG A 297 -18.30 28.88 -15.16
N GLU A 298 -19.44 28.24 -15.33
CA GLU A 298 -20.74 28.77 -14.93
C GLU A 298 -20.92 28.66 -13.42
N ALA A 299 -20.52 27.53 -12.83
CA ALA A 299 -20.45 27.36 -11.38
C ALA A 299 -19.59 28.46 -10.72
N GLU A 300 -18.37 28.66 -11.23
CA GLU A 300 -17.46 29.69 -10.72
C GLU A 300 -18.06 31.11 -10.80
N ASN A 301 -18.77 31.40 -11.89
CA ASN A 301 -19.41 32.71 -12.07
C ASN A 301 -20.61 32.90 -11.14
N SER A 302 -21.44 31.86 -10.94
CA SER A 302 -22.56 31.88 -9.99
C SER A 302 -22.06 32.16 -8.57
N ILE A 303 -21.04 31.42 -8.13
CA ILE A 303 -20.44 31.54 -6.80
C ILE A 303 -19.78 32.90 -6.61
N ARG A 304 -19.08 33.42 -7.63
CA ARG A 304 -18.52 34.79 -7.60
C ARG A 304 -19.61 35.85 -7.49
N GLY A 305 -20.76 35.62 -8.12
CA GLY A 305 -21.94 36.48 -8.02
C GLY A 305 -22.44 36.55 -6.58
N ALA A 306 -22.72 35.40 -5.98
CA ALA A 306 -23.19 35.30 -4.59
C ALA A 306 -22.21 35.87 -3.57
N TYR A 307 -20.90 35.72 -3.81
CA TYR A 307 -19.86 36.28 -2.96
C TYR A 307 -19.72 37.80 -3.08
N ARG A 308 -20.10 38.43 -4.19
CA ARG A 308 -19.77 39.85 -4.47
C ARG A 308 -20.25 40.80 -3.38
N ASP A 309 -21.48 40.60 -2.91
CA ASP A 309 -22.18 41.52 -2.01
C ASP A 309 -22.12 41.07 -0.53
N LYS A 310 -21.34 40.03 -0.22
CA LYS A 310 -21.15 39.50 1.13
C LYS A 310 -20.03 40.24 1.87
N GLU A 311 -20.21 40.42 3.19
CA GLU A 311 -19.16 40.91 4.07
C GLU A 311 -17.96 39.95 4.09
N ARG A 312 -16.74 40.50 4.01
CA ARG A 312 -15.49 39.75 3.81
C ARG A 312 -14.93 39.17 5.10
N THR A 313 -15.72 38.40 5.83
CA THR A 313 -15.25 37.70 7.02
C THR A 313 -14.36 36.51 6.64
N PRO A 314 -13.48 36.02 7.55
CA PRO A 314 -12.67 34.84 7.29
C PRO A 314 -13.49 33.63 6.80
N GLU A 315 -14.65 33.39 7.40
CA GLU A 315 -15.54 32.27 7.09
C GLU A 315 -16.16 32.41 5.69
N VAL A 316 -16.61 33.61 5.32
CA VAL A 316 -17.16 33.87 3.98
C VAL A 316 -16.08 33.76 2.90
N ASN A 317 -14.85 34.20 3.20
CA ASN A 317 -13.73 34.08 2.28
C ASN A 317 -13.31 32.62 2.08
N LEU A 318 -13.35 31.81 3.15
CA LEU A 318 -13.12 30.37 3.11
C LEU A 318 -14.19 29.65 2.29
N ALA A 319 -15.47 29.90 2.57
CA ALA A 319 -16.58 29.34 1.81
C ALA A 319 -16.44 29.63 0.30
N TYR A 320 -16.07 30.86 -0.06
CA TYR A 320 -15.83 31.24 -1.44
C TYR A 320 -14.63 30.54 -2.08
N SER A 321 -13.49 30.43 -1.37
CA SER A 321 -12.29 29.80 -1.92
C SER A 321 -12.51 28.30 -2.22
N ILE A 322 -13.23 27.62 -1.33
CA ILE A 322 -13.58 26.20 -1.45
C ILE A 322 -14.57 26.00 -2.57
N LEU A 323 -15.76 26.63 -2.49
CA LEU A 323 -16.85 26.37 -3.43
C LEU A 323 -16.48 26.78 -4.87
N LYS A 324 -15.69 27.83 -5.05
CA LYS A 324 -15.25 28.26 -6.38
C LYS A 324 -14.29 27.24 -7.02
N ASN A 325 -13.45 26.58 -6.24
CA ASN A 325 -12.54 25.57 -6.78
C ASN A 325 -13.30 24.27 -7.04
N SER A 326 -13.40 23.85 -8.30
CA SER A 326 -14.17 22.65 -8.67
C SER A 326 -13.74 21.41 -7.88
N ARG A 327 -12.43 21.20 -7.70
CA ARG A 327 -11.93 20.01 -6.99
C ARG A 327 -12.33 20.02 -5.51
N LEU A 328 -12.09 21.14 -4.83
CA LEU A 328 -12.43 21.28 -3.41
C LEU A 328 -13.94 21.23 -3.18
N ARG A 329 -14.72 21.82 -4.09
CA ARG A 329 -16.19 21.74 -4.05
C ARG A 329 -16.67 20.30 -4.23
N ASP A 330 -16.07 19.53 -5.15
CA ASP A 330 -16.46 18.13 -5.37
C ASP A 330 -16.17 17.28 -4.12
N ASP A 331 -15.03 17.48 -3.46
CA ASP A 331 -14.69 16.82 -2.19
C ASP A 331 -15.64 17.25 -1.06
N TYR A 332 -15.94 18.54 -0.95
CA TYR A 332 -16.89 19.06 0.04
C TYR A 332 -18.32 18.54 -0.18
N ASN A 333 -18.79 18.49 -1.42
CA ASN A 333 -20.09 17.92 -1.77
C ASN A 333 -20.17 16.43 -1.44
N TRP A 334 -19.08 15.71 -1.71
CA TRP A 334 -18.99 14.30 -1.36
C TRP A 334 -19.06 14.10 0.16
N LEU A 335 -18.37 14.94 0.95
CA LEU A 335 -18.47 14.92 2.42
C LEU A 335 -19.91 15.14 2.90
N LEU A 336 -20.57 16.20 2.41
CA LEU A 336 -21.95 16.50 2.81
C LEU A 336 -22.91 15.35 2.49
N LYS A 337 -22.70 14.68 1.36
CA LYS A 337 -23.54 13.54 0.94
C LYS A 337 -23.34 12.30 1.80
N ASN A 338 -22.11 12.01 2.23
CA ASN A 338 -21.76 10.74 2.88
C ASN A 338 -21.51 10.87 4.38
N ARG A 339 -21.69 12.06 4.96
CA ARG A 339 -21.34 12.36 6.35
C ARG A 339 -21.93 11.35 7.34
N GLU A 340 -23.22 11.04 7.23
CA GLU A 340 -23.95 10.29 8.25
C GLU A 340 -23.43 8.87 8.47
N TRP A 341 -23.00 8.16 7.43
CA TRP A 341 -22.49 6.80 7.58
C TRP A 341 -20.97 6.74 7.71
N VAL A 342 -20.24 7.68 7.09
CA VAL A 342 -18.79 7.75 7.25
C VAL A 342 -18.41 8.23 8.64
N SER A 343 -19.22 9.11 9.27
CA SER A 343 -19.03 9.47 10.68
C SER A 343 -19.19 8.26 11.59
N VAL A 344 -20.14 7.36 11.32
CA VAL A 344 -20.28 6.12 12.09
C VAL A 344 -19.05 5.22 11.96
N LEU A 345 -18.50 5.06 10.75
CA LEU A 345 -17.23 4.33 10.57
C LEU A 345 -16.05 5.01 11.27
N HIS A 346 -15.98 6.35 11.24
CA HIS A 346 -14.91 7.10 11.88
C HIS A 346 -14.99 7.07 13.41
N GLU A 347 -16.19 7.21 13.97
CA GLU A 347 -16.43 7.40 15.41
C GLU A 347 -16.61 6.09 16.18
N PHE A 348 -16.65 4.93 15.49
CA PHE A 348 -16.82 3.64 16.16
C PHE A 348 -15.76 3.35 17.23
N ASP A 349 -14.52 3.80 17.02
CA ASP A 349 -13.43 3.62 17.98
C ASP A 349 -13.49 4.64 19.14
N ILE A 350 -14.45 5.57 19.14
CA ILE A 350 -14.54 6.76 20.01
C ILE A 350 -15.79 6.72 20.92
N GLU A 351 -16.23 5.54 21.37
CA GLU A 351 -17.40 5.38 22.27
C GLU A 351 -18.75 5.79 21.63
N TYR A 352 -19.28 5.01 20.67
CA TYR A 352 -20.68 5.14 20.24
C TYR A 352 -21.46 3.83 20.38
N ASP A 353 -22.52 3.89 21.20
CA ASP A 353 -23.36 2.76 21.63
C ASP A 353 -24.84 2.98 21.25
N ASP A 354 -25.13 3.28 19.98
CA ASP A 354 -26.52 3.29 19.47
C ASP A 354 -26.68 2.50 18.16
N ASP A 355 -27.21 1.27 18.29
CA ASP A 355 -27.56 0.38 17.17
C ASP A 355 -28.57 1.00 16.19
N ALA A 356 -29.38 1.99 16.61
CA ALA A 356 -30.34 2.65 15.75
C ALA A 356 -29.67 3.63 14.77
N GLU A 357 -28.62 4.32 15.22
CA GLU A 357 -27.82 5.23 14.38
C GLU A 357 -27.03 4.44 13.33
N LEU A 358 -26.45 3.29 13.71
CA LEU A 358 -25.77 2.39 12.78
C LEU A 358 -26.72 1.88 11.67
N LYS A 359 -27.93 1.46 12.03
CA LYS A 359 -28.92 0.98 11.05
C LYS A 359 -29.41 2.09 10.11
N ALA A 360 -29.55 3.32 10.62
CA ALA A 360 -29.90 4.47 9.80
C ALA A 360 -28.76 4.81 8.81
N ALA A 361 -27.51 4.81 9.28
CA ALA A 361 -26.33 5.01 8.46
C ALA A 361 -26.21 3.99 7.33
N ILE A 362 -26.40 2.70 7.62
CA ILE A 362 -26.35 1.63 6.61
C ILE A 362 -27.47 1.80 5.59
N GLY A 363 -28.69 2.11 6.02
CA GLY A 363 -29.80 2.37 5.11
C GLY A 363 -29.55 3.51 4.12
N ILE A 364 -28.71 4.48 4.48
CA ILE A 364 -28.29 5.58 3.59
C ILE A 364 -27.17 5.14 2.66
N ALA A 365 -26.20 4.37 3.16
CA ALA A 365 -25.13 3.80 2.35
C ALA A 365 -25.68 2.88 1.24
N ASP A 366 -26.73 2.10 1.54
CA ASP A 366 -27.40 1.18 0.61
C ASP A 366 -28.34 1.87 -0.39
N ALA A 367 -28.77 3.10 -0.12
CA ALA A 367 -29.63 3.88 -1.01
C ALA A 367 -28.88 4.56 -2.17
N HIS A 368 -27.59 4.25 -2.34
CA HIS A 368 -26.67 4.81 -3.32
C HIS A 368 -26.08 3.72 -4.21
#